data_AF-A0AAW0JBR1-F1
#
_entry.id   AF-A0AAW0JBR1-F1
#
_cell.length_a   1.000
_cell.length_b   1.000
_cell.length_c   1.000
_cell.angle_alpha   90.00
_cell.angle_beta   90.00
_cell.angle_gamma   90.00
#
_symmetry.space_group_name_H-M   'P 1'
#
loop_
_entity.id
_entity.type
_entity.pdbx_description
1 polymer ?
#
loop_
_entity_poly.entity_id
_entity_poly.type
_entity_poly.pdbx_seq_one_letter_code
_entity_poly.pdbx_strand_id
1 'polypeptide(L)'
;MAVTPSAREENVYMAKLAEQAERYEEMVEFMEKVSAAVESEELTVEERNLLSVAYKNVIGARRASWRIISSIEQKEEIKKKTLN
;
A
#
# COMPACT_ATOMS: atom_id res chain seq x y z
N MET A 1 12.37 -10.96 -33.09
CA MET A 1 12.79 -9.75 -32.35
C MET A 1 12.18 -9.83 -30.97
N ALA A 2 12.98 -9.72 -29.91
CA ALA A 2 12.43 -9.66 -28.55
C ALA A 2 11.74 -8.30 -28.37
N VAL A 3 10.45 -8.31 -28.05
CA VAL A 3 9.72 -7.11 -27.63
C VAL A 3 10.25 -6.78 -26.23
N THR A 4 10.87 -5.61 -26.08
CA THR A 4 11.25 -5.10 -24.77
C THR A 4 9.97 -4.70 -24.04
N PRO A 5 9.69 -5.23 -22.83
CA PRO A 5 8.52 -4.81 -22.07
C PRO A 5 8.56 -3.30 -21.84
N SER A 6 7.39 -2.69 -21.91
CA SER A 6 7.24 -1.26 -21.59
C SER A 6 7.52 -1.01 -20.12
N ALA A 7 7.93 0.22 -19.78
CA ALA A 7 8.12 0.61 -18.38
C ALA A 7 6.83 0.39 -17.54
N ARG A 8 5.64 0.47 -18.15
CA ARG A 8 4.36 0.15 -17.50
C ARG A 8 4.28 -1.33 -17.12
N GLU A 9 4.56 -2.22 -18.07
CA GLU A 9 4.55 -3.67 -17.84
C GLU A 9 5.61 -4.12 -16.82
N GLU A 10 6.80 -3.50 -16.84
CA GLU A 10 7.85 -3.75 -15.85
C GLU A 10 7.40 -3.36 -14.43
N ASN A 11 6.79 -2.19 -14.27
CA ASN A 11 6.27 -1.77 -12.97
C ASN A 11 5.11 -2.67 -12.49
N VAL A 12 4.21 -3.10 -13.37
CA VAL A 12 3.15 -4.06 -13.01
C VAL A 12 3.75 -5.40 -12.57
N TYR A 13 4.79 -5.89 -13.26
CA TYR A 13 5.50 -7.11 -12.87
C TYR A 13 6.15 -6.98 -11.49
N MET A 14 6.84 -5.87 -11.24
CA MET A 14 7.47 -5.59 -9.94
C MET A 14 6.44 -5.45 -8.82
N ALA A 15 5.29 -4.84 -9.07
CA ALA A 15 4.19 -4.76 -8.11
C ALA A 15 3.68 -6.16 -7.72
N LYS A 16 3.54 -7.08 -8.68
CA LYS A 16 3.15 -8.47 -8.40
C LYS A 16 4.21 -9.20 -7.57
N LEU A 17 5.50 -9.00 -7.86
CA LEU A 17 6.58 -9.57 -7.04
C LEU A 17 6.57 -9.02 -5.61
N ALA A 18 6.35 -7.71 -5.46
CA ALA A 18 6.23 -7.06 -4.16
C ALA A 18 5.02 -7.58 -3.37
N GLU A 19 3.89 -7.83 -4.03
CA GLU A 19 2.71 -8.47 -3.44
C GLU A 19 3.04 -9.86 -2.90
N GLN A 20 3.69 -10.71 -3.71
CA GLN A 20 4.09 -12.07 -3.27
C GLN A 20 5.09 -12.06 -2.12
N ALA A 21 5.88 -10.98 -1.98
CA ALA A 21 6.83 -10.77 -0.89
C ALA A 21 6.23 -10.03 0.31
N GLU A 22 4.94 -9.68 0.28
CA GLU A 22 4.26 -8.85 1.29
C GLU A 22 4.93 -7.47 1.53
N ARG A 23 5.69 -6.96 0.55
CA ARG A 23 6.36 -5.65 0.61
C ARG A 23 5.46 -4.56 0.04
N TYR A 24 4.33 -4.32 0.72
CA TYR A 24 3.27 -3.46 0.21
C TYR A 24 3.66 -1.98 0.06
N GLU A 25 4.65 -1.47 0.80
CA GLU A 25 5.15 -0.10 0.60
C GLU A 25 5.84 0.05 -0.76
N GLU A 26 6.67 -0.92 -1.19
CA GLU A 26 7.25 -0.92 -2.53
C GLU A 26 6.19 -1.18 -3.61
N MET A 27 5.20 -2.05 -3.32
CA MET A 27 4.08 -2.28 -4.23
C MET A 27 3.35 -0.97 -4.55
N VAL A 28 3.17 -0.08 -3.56
CA VAL A 28 2.62 1.27 -3.78
C VAL A 28 3.52 2.07 -4.73
N GLU A 29 4.84 2.11 -4.50
CA GLU A 29 5.76 2.86 -5.36
C GLU A 29 5.71 2.42 -6.83
N PHE A 30 5.62 1.11 -7.10
CA PHE A 30 5.48 0.60 -8.46
C PHE A 30 4.14 0.95 -9.07
N MET A 31 3.04 0.81 -8.32
CA MET A 31 1.69 1.11 -8.82
C MET A 31 1.44 2.61 -8.99
N GLU A 32 2.11 3.47 -8.24
CA GLU A 32 2.13 4.93 -8.46
C GLU A 32 2.77 5.26 -9.81
N LYS A 33 3.90 4.64 -10.15
CA LYS A 33 4.53 4.80 -11.47
C LYS A 33 3.62 4.33 -12.61
N VAL A 34 2.91 3.22 -12.43
CA VAL A 34 1.90 2.75 -13.39
C VAL A 34 0.81 3.79 -13.56
N SER A 35 0.28 4.34 -12.47
CA SER A 35 -0.76 5.37 -12.50
C SER A 35 -0.32 6.70 -13.11
N ALA A 36 0.96 7.06 -12.94
CA ALA A 36 1.53 8.29 -13.49
C ALA A 36 1.81 8.18 -15.00
N ALA A 37 2.02 6.97 -15.52
CA ALA A 37 2.23 6.72 -16.95
C ALA A 37 0.92 6.76 -17.77
N VAL A 38 -0.24 6.95 -17.11
CA VAL A 38 -1.57 7.06 -17.73
C VAL A 38 -1.79 8.48 -18.28
N GLU A 39 -1.07 8.86 -19.33
CA GLU A 39 -1.33 10.16 -19.99
C GLU A 39 -2.58 10.10 -20.89
N SER A 40 -2.88 8.94 -21.48
CA SER A 40 -4.03 8.75 -22.39
C SER A 40 -4.77 7.41 -22.22
N GLU A 41 -4.21 6.47 -21.47
CA GLU A 41 -4.74 5.10 -21.34
C GLU A 41 -5.16 4.80 -19.90
N GLU A 42 -6.46 4.60 -19.66
CA GLU A 42 -6.97 4.24 -18.34
C GLU A 42 -6.29 2.99 -17.73
N LEU A 43 -6.31 2.90 -16.40
CA LEU A 43 -5.90 1.69 -15.71
C LEU A 43 -6.83 0.53 -16.05
N THR A 44 -6.24 -0.61 -16.40
CA THR A 44 -6.96 -1.87 -16.57
C THR A 44 -7.57 -2.31 -15.24
N VAL A 45 -8.52 -3.24 -15.30
CA VAL A 45 -9.13 -3.84 -14.09
C VAL A 45 -8.07 -4.45 -13.17
N GLU A 46 -7.08 -5.11 -13.75
CA GLU A 46 -5.99 -5.73 -12.99
C GLU A 46 -5.12 -4.67 -12.29
N GLU A 47 -4.70 -3.62 -13.00
CA GLU A 47 -3.89 -2.55 -12.40
C GLU A 47 -4.65 -1.80 -11.31
N ARG A 48 -5.95 -1.53 -11.48
CA ARG A 48 -6.77 -0.92 -10.42
C ARG A 48 -6.87 -1.81 -9.18
N ASN A 49 -6.95 -3.13 -9.37
CA ASN A 49 -6.95 -4.08 -8.26
C ASN A 49 -5.61 -4.07 -7.53
N LEU A 50 -4.49 -4.12 -8.25
CA LEU A 50 -3.15 -4.06 -7.66
C LEU A 50 -2.94 -2.76 -6.88
N LEU A 51 -3.33 -1.61 -7.45
CA LEU A 51 -3.26 -0.31 -6.78
C LEU A 51 -4.09 -0.32 -5.48
N SER A 52 -5.30 -0.90 -5.54
CA SER A 52 -6.17 -1.02 -4.37
C SER A 52 -5.58 -1.91 -3.29
N VAL A 53 -5.01 -3.06 -3.66
CA VAL A 53 -4.39 -4.01 -2.72
C VAL A 53 -3.19 -3.36 -2.03
N ALA A 54 -2.33 -2.68 -2.79
CA ALA A 54 -1.15 -2.01 -2.27
C ALA A 54 -1.51 -1.00 -1.15
N TYR A 55 -2.37 -0.03 -1.45
CA TYR A 55 -2.75 0.98 -0.47
C TYR A 55 -3.58 0.41 0.70
N LYS A 56 -4.50 -0.54 0.45
CA LYS A 56 -5.31 -1.15 1.53
C LYS A 56 -4.42 -1.82 2.57
N ASN A 57 -3.37 -2.50 2.16
CA ASN A 57 -2.45 -3.17 3.08
C ASN A 57 -1.62 -2.17 3.90
N VAL A 58 -1.00 -1.18 3.24
CA VAL A 58 -0.21 -0.15 3.93
C VAL A 58 -1.06 0.64 4.93
N ILE A 59 -2.24 1.11 4.51
CA ILE A 59 -3.15 1.86 5.39
C ILE A 59 -3.72 0.95 6.47
N GLY A 60 -4.02 -0.31 6.15
CA GLY A 60 -4.51 -1.32 7.09
C GLY A 60 -3.56 -1.53 8.26
N ALA A 61 -2.26 -1.70 7.99
CA ALA A 61 -1.22 -1.81 8.99
C ALA A 61 -1.14 -0.55 9.86
N ARG A 62 -1.10 0.64 9.24
CA ARG A 62 -1.06 1.93 9.95
C ARG A 62 -2.27 2.14 10.87
N ARG A 63 -3.47 1.77 10.41
CA ARG A 63 -4.70 1.82 11.22
C ARG A 63 -4.69 0.82 12.38
N ALA A 64 -4.08 -0.35 12.21
CA ALA A 64 -3.92 -1.31 13.29
C ALA A 64 -2.98 -0.76 14.38
N SER A 65 -1.82 -0.23 13.98
CA SER A 65 -0.89 0.44 14.89
C SER A 65 -1.54 1.61 15.62
N TRP A 66 -2.29 2.46 14.91
CA TRP A 66 -3.01 3.59 15.49
C TRP A 66 -3.98 3.14 16.60
N ARG A 67 -4.79 2.11 16.34
CA ARG A 67 -5.74 1.57 17.33
C ARG A 67 -5.04 1.08 18.60
N ILE A 68 -3.89 0.43 18.45
CA ILE A 68 -3.09 -0.05 19.59
C ILE A 68 -2.60 1.14 20.41
N ILE A 69 -2.01 2.14 19.76
CA ILE A 69 -1.52 3.35 20.42
C ILE A 69 -2.65 4.07 21.16
N SER A 70 -3.79 4.31 20.51
CA SER A 70 -4.95 4.94 21.15
C SER A 70 -5.48 4.14 22.34
N SER A 71 -5.45 2.80 22.27
CA SER A 71 -5.85 1.96 23.40
C SER A 71 -4.89 2.07 24.60
N ILE A 72 -3.58 2.17 24.35
CA ILE A 72 -2.57 2.37 25.38
C ILE A 72 -2.75 3.74 26.04
N GLU A 73 -2.89 4.79 25.23
CA GLU A 73 -3.12 6.16 25.71
C GLU A 73 -4.34 6.24 26.64
N GLN A 74 -5.47 5.65 26.23
CA GLN A 74 -6.69 5.60 27.05
C GLN A 74 -6.47 4.89 28.39
N LYS A 75 -5.72 3.78 28.41
CA LYS A 75 -5.42 3.04 29.65
C LYS A 75 -4.55 3.86 30.60
N GLU A 76 -3.54 4.55 30.09
CA GLU A 76 -2.67 5.40 30.89
C GLU A 76 -3.41 6.62 31.46
N GLU A 77 -4.32 7.22 30.69
CA GLU A 77 -5.17 8.32 31.18
C GLU A 77 -6.12 7.89 32.31
N ILE A 78 -6.68 6.67 32.24
CA ILE A 78 -7.48 6.10 33.34
C ILE A 78 -6.62 5.91 34.59
N LYS A 79 -5.41 5.33 34.44
CA LYS A 79 -4.50 5.08 35.56
C LYS A 79 -4.09 6.36 36.28
N LYS A 80 -3.77 7.43 35.54
CA LYS A 80 -3.45 8.75 36.11
C LYS A 80 -4.61 9.31 36.93
N LYS A 81 -5.85 9.17 36.45
CA LYS A 81 -7.04 9.65 37.16
C LYS A 81 -7.33 8.89 38.46
N THR A 82 -6.95 7.61 38.55
CA THR A 82 -7.15 6.80 39.77
C THR A 82 -6.06 7.02 40.81
N LEU A 83 -4.89 7.54 40.42
CA LEU A 83 -3.75 7.78 41.32
C LEU A 83 -3.73 9.21 41.92
N ASN A 84 -4.60 10.10 41.45
CA ASN A 84 -4.81 11.45 41.98
C ASN A 84 -6.12 11.49 42.79
#